data_AF-A0A2P2JDT5-F1
#
_entry.id   AF-A0A2P2JDT5-F1
#
_cell.length_a   1.000
_cell.length_b   1.000
_cell.length_c   1.000
_cell.angle_alpha   90.00
_cell.angle_beta   90.00
_cell.angle_gamma   90.00
#
_symmetry.space_group_name_H-M   'P 1'
#
loop_
_entity.id
_entity.type
_entity.pdbx_description
1 polymer ?
#
loop_
_entity_poly.entity_id
_entity_poly.type
_entity_poly.pdbx_seq_one_letter_code
_entity_poly.pdbx_strand_id
1 'polypeptide(L)'
;MEPDGHKRVRGRDDLVQQNGVMLISSVGDVDPWTAWAYKPRTISLLLIGACFLIWASGALDSECSTSGDAVTSVKRGVWAMIAVFLAYCLLQAPSTILIRPHPAFWRLVHGMAVVYLVALTFLLFQKRDDARQFMKFLHPDLGIELPERSYGADCRIYTPENPTSRFKNVYGTLFDEFVLAHIFGWWGKAILIRNQPLLWVLSIGFELMEFTFRHMLPNFNECWWDSIILDILICNWFGKIY
;
A
#
# COMPACT_ATOMS: atom_id res chain seq x y z
N MET A 1 -49.46 30.36 32.30
CA MET A 1 -49.09 31.77 32.15
C MET A 1 -47.88 32.00 33.04
N GLU A 2 -46.71 32.14 32.45
CA GLU A 2 -45.66 32.99 33.03
C GLU A 2 -46.18 34.44 33.08
N PRO A 3 -45.55 35.28 33.90
CA PRO A 3 -44.61 36.21 33.26
C PRO A 3 -43.31 36.45 34.04
N ASP A 4 -42.23 36.42 33.27
CA ASP A 4 -41.04 37.29 33.24
C ASP A 4 -40.71 38.24 34.40
N GLY A 5 -39.41 38.26 34.74
CA GLY A 5 -38.64 39.51 34.55
C GLY A 5 -37.77 40.06 35.69
N HIS A 6 -36.47 39.76 35.58
CA HIS A 6 -35.33 40.70 35.60
C HIS A 6 -34.50 41.06 36.86
N LYS A 7 -33.16 40.88 36.65
CA LYS A 7 -31.94 41.62 37.11
C LYS A 7 -31.29 41.14 38.44
N ARG A 8 -29.97 41.02 38.59
CA ARG A 8 -28.78 41.45 37.81
C ARG A 8 -27.50 40.77 38.36
N VAL A 9 -26.64 40.26 37.46
CA VAL A 9 -25.19 40.55 37.28
C VAL A 9 -24.24 40.50 38.51
N ARG A 10 -23.23 39.59 38.50
CA ARG A 10 -21.80 39.86 38.18
C ARG A 10 -20.83 38.83 38.79
N GLY A 11 -19.93 38.30 37.96
CA GLY A 11 -18.62 37.78 38.38
C GLY A 11 -18.29 36.47 37.67
N ARG A 12 -17.23 36.35 36.86
CA ARG A 12 -16.20 37.29 36.45
C ARG A 12 -15.55 36.65 35.23
N ASP A 13 -15.41 37.41 34.16
CA ASP A 13 -14.59 37.06 33.01
C ASP A 13 -13.15 36.84 33.47
N ASP A 14 -12.58 35.68 33.18
CA ASP A 14 -11.14 35.54 32.97
C ASP A 14 -10.93 35.05 31.54
N LEU A 15 -11.13 36.01 30.63
CA LEU A 15 -10.47 36.03 29.33
C LEU A 15 -8.95 36.08 29.57
N VAL A 16 -8.31 34.93 29.65
CA VAL A 16 -6.89 34.81 29.28
C VAL A 16 -6.85 34.25 27.87
N GLN A 17 -7.01 35.17 26.92
CA GLN A 17 -6.61 34.97 25.55
C GLN A 17 -5.08 34.91 25.51
N GLN A 18 -4.54 33.69 25.57
CA GLN A 18 -3.18 33.40 25.12
C GLN A 18 -3.22 32.25 24.11
N ASN A 19 -3.27 32.65 22.85
CA ASN A 19 -2.65 32.02 21.70
C ASN A 19 -2.86 30.49 21.51
N GLY A 20 -3.86 30.15 20.71
CA GLY A 20 -3.66 29.23 19.59
C GLY A 20 -3.47 27.75 19.90
N VAL A 21 -4.40 27.12 20.62
CA VAL A 21 -4.56 25.65 20.58
C VAL A 21 -6.06 25.30 20.65
N MET A 22 -6.77 25.49 19.54
CA MET A 22 -8.01 24.77 19.25
C MET A 22 -7.66 23.52 18.43
N LEU A 23 -6.84 22.66 19.01
CA LEU A 23 -6.49 21.36 18.49
C LEU A 23 -6.43 20.44 19.71
N ILE A 24 -7.10 19.29 19.62
CA ILE A 24 -7.16 18.24 20.65
C ILE A 24 -8.32 18.41 21.66
N SER A 25 -9.56 18.52 21.15
CA SER A 25 -10.75 18.09 21.90
C SER A 25 -11.44 16.86 21.25
N SER A 26 -10.85 16.26 20.21
CA SER A 26 -11.39 15.04 19.58
C SER A 26 -10.55 13.77 19.83
N VAL A 27 -9.51 13.84 20.68
CA VAL A 27 -8.79 12.66 21.18
C VAL A 27 -9.44 12.21 22.50
N GLY A 28 -10.76 12.08 22.49
CA GLY A 28 -11.57 11.73 23.66
C GLY A 28 -11.98 10.25 23.73
N ASP A 29 -11.96 9.54 22.61
CA ASP A 29 -12.43 8.15 22.52
C ASP A 29 -11.34 7.25 21.90
N VAL A 30 -10.17 7.17 22.55
CA VAL A 30 -9.19 6.12 22.24
C VAL A 30 -9.44 4.97 23.19
N ASP A 31 -9.77 3.78 22.66
CA ASP A 31 -9.98 2.59 23.47
C ASP A 31 -8.82 2.40 24.48
N PRO A 32 -9.10 2.14 25.77
CA PRO A 32 -8.06 1.98 26.79
C PRO A 32 -6.99 0.95 26.42
N TRP A 33 -7.37 -0.06 25.63
CA TRP A 33 -6.49 -1.12 25.11
C TRP A 33 -5.53 -0.64 24.02
N THR A 34 -5.84 0.43 23.29
CA THR A 34 -4.97 1.01 22.26
C THR A 34 -4.24 2.26 22.74
N ALA A 35 -4.68 2.88 23.85
CA ALA A 35 -4.07 4.07 24.44
C ALA A 35 -2.56 3.92 24.74
N TRP A 36 -2.09 2.72 25.06
CA TRP A 36 -0.66 2.45 25.27
C TRP A 36 0.17 2.71 23.99
N ALA A 37 -0.39 2.46 22.80
CA ALA A 37 0.30 2.62 21.52
C ALA A 37 0.49 4.09 21.11
N TYR A 38 -0.29 5.01 21.68
CA TYR A 38 -0.20 6.45 21.42
C TYR A 38 0.79 7.17 22.35
N LYS A 39 1.31 6.51 23.39
CA LYS A 39 2.32 7.09 24.28
C LYS A 39 3.69 7.01 23.60
N PRO A 40 4.35 8.14 23.27
CA PRO A 40 5.62 8.12 22.57
C PRO A 40 6.73 7.53 23.46
N ARG A 41 7.31 6.40 23.04
CA ARG A 41 8.48 5.76 23.67
C ARG A 41 9.66 5.72 22.70
N THR A 42 9.90 6.83 22.01
CA THR A 42 10.89 6.94 20.92
C THR A 42 12.29 6.53 21.37
N ILE A 43 12.76 7.00 22.53
CA ILE A 43 14.10 6.67 23.06
C ILE A 43 14.23 5.18 23.39
N SER A 44 13.24 4.58 24.06
CA SER A 44 13.27 3.14 24.39
C SER A 44 13.24 2.27 23.14
N LEU A 45 12.44 2.63 22.13
CA LEU A 45 12.35 1.91 20.86
C LEU A 45 13.64 2.04 20.04
N LEU A 46 14.28 3.20 20.05
CA LEU A 46 15.59 3.40 19.41
C LEU A 46 16.68 2.55 20.06
N LEU A 47 16.71 2.47 21.40
CA LEU A 47 17.67 1.62 22.12
C LEU A 47 17.47 0.14 21.82
N ILE A 48 16.22 -0.34 21.86
CA ILE A 48 15.89 -1.73 21.51
C ILE A 48 16.25 -2.01 20.04
N GLY A 49 15.94 -1.08 19.14
CA GLY A 49 16.29 -1.18 17.72
C GLY A 49 17.80 -1.25 17.50
N ALA A 50 18.59 -0.41 18.18
CA ALA A 50 20.04 -0.44 18.10
C ALA A 50 20.62 -1.77 18.61
N CYS A 51 20.15 -2.28 19.76
CA CYS A 51 20.55 -3.58 20.27
C CYS A 51 20.19 -4.73 19.30
N PHE A 52 18.99 -4.68 18.72
CA PHE A 52 18.55 -5.67 17.72
C PHE A 52 19.41 -5.63 16.44
N LEU A 53 19.79 -4.44 15.96
CA LEU A 53 20.67 -4.29 14.80
C LEU A 53 22.08 -4.82 15.08
N ILE A 54 22.63 -4.54 16.26
CA ILE A 54 23.96 -5.05 16.66
C ILE A 54 23.92 -6.59 16.68
N TRP A 55 22.88 -7.18 17.27
CA TRP A 55 22.68 -8.62 17.25
C TRP A 55 22.50 -9.17 15.83
N ALA A 56 21.58 -8.61 15.05
CA ALA A 56 21.28 -9.07 13.69
C ALA A 56 22.46 -8.89 12.72
N SER A 57 23.31 -7.89 12.94
CA SER A 57 24.53 -7.67 12.15
C SER A 57 25.58 -8.76 12.33
N GLY A 58 25.50 -9.55 13.42
CA GLY A 58 26.52 -10.53 13.78
C GLY A 58 27.87 -9.89 14.15
N ALA A 59 27.91 -8.58 14.42
CA ALA A 59 29.14 -7.86 14.75
C ALA A 59 29.82 -8.35 16.04
N LEU A 60 29.08 -9.07 16.90
CA LEU A 60 29.57 -9.65 18.15
C LEU A 60 29.93 -11.14 18.05
N ASP A 61 29.59 -11.79 16.93
CA ASP A 61 29.92 -13.20 16.69
C ASP A 61 31.28 -13.28 15.98
N SER A 62 32.34 -13.58 16.74
CA SER A 62 33.71 -13.68 16.20
C SER A 62 33.92 -14.87 15.26
N GLU A 63 32.96 -15.80 15.16
CA GLU A 63 33.07 -17.05 14.38
C GLU A 63 32.41 -17.00 12.98
N CYS A 64 32.05 -15.82 12.47
CA CYS A 64 31.45 -15.68 11.13
C CYS A 64 32.47 -15.22 10.07
N SER A 65 33.71 -15.72 10.12
CA SER A 65 34.80 -15.24 9.26
C SER A 65 35.43 -16.27 8.32
N THR A 66 34.80 -17.44 8.10
CA THR A 66 35.44 -18.47 7.26
C THR A 66 34.64 -19.05 6.10
N SER A 67 33.34 -18.75 5.94
CA SER A 67 32.58 -19.25 4.77
C SER A 67 31.24 -18.54 4.51
N GLY A 68 31.11 -17.25 4.83
CA GLY A 68 29.87 -16.51 4.57
C GLY A 68 29.81 -15.98 3.14
N ASP A 69 28.94 -16.52 2.29
CA ASP A 69 28.70 -16.03 0.93
C ASP A 69 28.39 -14.52 0.96
N ALA A 70 29.16 -13.70 0.23
CA ALA A 70 28.98 -12.24 0.17
C ALA A 70 27.54 -11.80 -0.17
N VAL A 71 26.81 -12.64 -0.91
CA VAL A 71 25.39 -12.44 -1.25
C VAL A 71 24.51 -12.41 0.00
N THR A 72 24.78 -13.27 0.99
CA THR A 72 23.99 -13.38 2.22
C THR A 72 24.20 -12.18 3.14
N SER A 73 25.44 -11.68 3.24
CA SER A 73 25.75 -10.48 4.04
C SER A 73 25.13 -9.23 3.43
N VAL A 74 25.17 -9.08 2.10
CA VAL A 74 24.49 -8.01 1.37
C VAL A 74 22.97 -8.08 1.57
N LYS A 75 22.35 -9.27 1.41
CA LYS A 75 20.91 -9.46 1.64
C LYS A 75 20.49 -9.04 3.05
N ARG A 76 21.25 -9.45 4.07
CA ARG A 76 21.01 -9.07 5.46
C ARG A 76 21.14 -7.56 5.69
N GLY A 77 22.15 -6.93 5.08
CA GLY A 77 22.34 -5.48 5.14
C GLY A 77 21.19 -4.69 4.52
N VAL A 78 20.69 -5.12 3.36
CA VAL A 78 19.53 -4.49 2.69
C VAL A 78 18.27 -4.61 3.54
N TRP A 79 17.98 -5.80 4.10
CA TRP A 79 16.85 -5.98 5.01
C TRP A 79 16.96 -5.11 6.27
N ALA A 80 18.15 -5.00 6.86
CA ALA A 80 18.38 -4.13 8.00
C ALA A 80 18.16 -2.65 7.65
N MET A 81 18.65 -2.19 6.51
CA MET A 81 18.44 -0.81 6.02
C MET A 81 16.94 -0.50 5.85
N ILE A 82 16.18 -1.40 5.21
CA ILE A 82 14.73 -1.26 5.06
C ILE A 82 14.04 -1.22 6.43
N ALA A 83 14.41 -2.12 7.34
CA ALA A 83 13.81 -2.17 8.68
C ALA A 83 14.06 -0.89 9.48
N VAL A 84 15.28 -0.33 9.43
CA VAL A 84 15.61 0.95 10.08
C VAL A 84 14.81 2.10 9.48
N PHE A 85 14.71 2.15 8.15
CA PHE A 85 13.94 3.18 7.48
C PHE A 85 12.45 3.10 7.83
N LEU A 86 11.86 1.90 7.84
CA LEU A 86 10.46 1.70 8.24
C LEU A 86 10.23 2.06 9.70
N ALA A 87 11.18 1.74 10.60
CA ALA A 87 11.11 2.16 12.00
C ALA A 87 11.18 3.69 12.13
N TYR A 88 12.03 4.36 11.35
CA TYR A 88 12.07 5.81 11.29
C TYR A 88 10.74 6.39 10.82
N CYS A 89 10.17 5.87 9.72
CA CYS A 89 8.85 6.30 9.22
C CYS A 89 7.75 6.11 10.27
N LEU A 90 7.74 4.97 10.97
CA LEU A 90 6.77 4.69 12.03
C LEU A 90 6.81 5.75 13.16
N LEU A 91 8.02 6.13 13.59
CA LEU A 91 8.24 7.03 14.72
C LEU A 91 8.07 8.51 14.35
N GLN A 92 8.57 8.92 13.18
CA GLN A 92 8.75 10.33 12.83
C GLN A 92 7.86 10.81 11.68
N ALA A 93 7.27 9.92 10.88
CA ALA A 93 6.46 10.37 9.76
C ALA A 93 5.20 11.10 10.24
N PRO A 94 4.81 12.22 9.60
CA PRO A 94 3.58 12.91 9.93
C PRO A 94 2.39 11.97 9.72
N SER A 95 1.34 12.14 10.53
CA SER A 95 0.09 11.41 10.31
C SER A 95 -0.52 11.83 8.97
N THR A 96 -0.79 10.86 8.11
CA THR A 96 -1.55 11.06 6.87
C THR A 96 -3.01 11.41 7.18
N ILE A 97 -3.75 11.86 6.16
CA ILE A 97 -5.20 12.15 6.25
C ILE A 97 -6.01 10.89 6.65
N LEU A 98 -5.46 9.71 6.41
CA LEU A 98 -6.02 8.43 6.82
C LEU A 98 -5.69 8.15 8.29
N ILE A 99 -6.72 8.08 9.13
CA ILE A 99 -6.60 7.95 10.60
C ILE A 99 -6.90 6.52 11.09
N ARG A 100 -7.73 5.74 10.36
CA ARG A 100 -8.15 4.37 10.71
C ARG A 100 -7.57 3.33 9.75
N PRO A 101 -7.19 2.11 10.18
CA PRO A 101 -7.41 1.52 11.51
C PRO A 101 -6.50 2.10 12.61
N HIS A 102 -5.27 2.49 12.28
CA HIS A 102 -4.37 3.17 13.23
C HIS A 102 -3.36 4.07 12.46
N PRO A 103 -2.98 5.26 12.97
CA PRO A 103 -2.03 6.15 12.28
C PRO A 103 -0.67 5.49 12.00
N ALA A 104 -0.18 4.63 12.91
CA ALA A 104 1.06 3.86 12.71
C ALA A 104 1.05 2.99 11.46
N PHE A 105 -0.10 2.37 11.14
CA PHE A 105 -0.23 1.54 9.95
C PHE A 105 0.01 2.37 8.69
N TRP A 106 -0.61 3.54 8.60
CA TRP A 106 -0.44 4.43 7.44
C TRP A 106 0.97 5.01 7.33
N ARG A 107 1.63 5.27 8.46
CA ARG A 107 3.05 5.66 8.47
C ARG A 107 3.96 4.56 7.91
N LEU A 108 3.69 3.30 8.24
CA LEU A 108 4.40 2.15 7.68
C LEU A 108 4.10 1.97 6.20
N VAL A 109 2.84 2.07 5.78
CA VAL A 109 2.44 2.01 4.37
C VAL A 109 3.14 3.10 3.57
N HIS A 110 3.21 4.33 4.09
CA HIS A 110 3.96 5.41 3.46
C HIS A 110 5.46 5.10 3.36
N GLY A 111 6.09 4.61 4.43
CA GLY A 111 7.48 4.18 4.40
C GLY A 111 7.75 3.08 3.36
N MET A 112 6.87 2.08 3.29
CA MET A 112 6.94 1.02 2.27
C MET A 112 6.79 1.59 0.85
N ALA A 113 5.88 2.54 0.64
CA ALA A 113 5.69 3.18 -0.66
C ALA A 113 6.94 3.96 -1.10
N VAL A 114 7.63 4.64 -0.17
CA VAL A 114 8.90 5.34 -0.47
C VAL A 114 10.01 4.34 -0.81
N VAL A 115 10.16 3.26 -0.04
CA VAL A 115 11.13 2.19 -0.35
C VAL A 115 10.87 1.60 -1.74
N TYR A 116 9.59 1.30 -2.03
CA TYR A 116 9.17 0.81 -3.33
C TYR A 116 9.50 1.79 -4.46
N LEU A 117 9.21 3.09 -4.29
CA LEU A 117 9.52 4.11 -5.28
C LEU A 117 11.02 4.23 -5.56
N VAL A 118 11.85 4.23 -4.51
CA VAL A 118 13.31 4.25 -4.66
C VAL A 118 13.80 2.99 -5.38
N ALA A 119 13.26 1.82 -5.04
CA ALA A 119 13.58 0.56 -5.72
C ALA A 119 13.16 0.58 -7.20
N LEU A 120 11.98 1.10 -7.52
CA LEU A 120 11.54 1.27 -8.91
C LEU A 120 12.43 2.24 -9.67
N THR A 121 12.84 3.34 -9.05
CA THR A 121 13.76 4.31 -9.68
C THR A 121 15.12 3.66 -9.94
N PHE A 122 15.62 2.85 -9.01
CA PHE A 122 16.83 2.06 -9.24
C PHE A 122 16.66 1.08 -10.41
N LEU A 123 15.57 0.31 -10.45
CA LEU A 123 15.27 -0.65 -11.52
C LEU A 123 15.10 0.04 -12.88
N LEU A 124 14.59 1.28 -12.91
CA LEU A 124 14.42 2.06 -14.14
C LEU A 124 15.75 2.31 -14.87
N PHE A 125 16.87 2.41 -14.15
CA PHE A 125 18.20 2.59 -14.73
C PHE A 125 18.90 1.26 -15.06
N GLN A 126 18.33 0.12 -14.68
CA GLN A 126 18.90 -1.21 -14.97
C GLN A 126 18.49 -1.69 -16.37
N LYS A 127 19.35 -2.49 -17.00
CA LYS A 127 18.96 -3.25 -18.19
C LYS A 127 17.97 -4.35 -17.79
N ARG A 128 17.13 -4.80 -18.74
CA ARG A 128 16.09 -5.81 -18.49
C ARG A 128 16.66 -7.10 -17.87
N ASP A 129 17.78 -7.60 -18.38
CA ASP A 129 18.38 -8.84 -17.90
C ASP A 129 19.02 -8.67 -16.52
N ASP A 130 19.70 -7.54 -16.30
CA ASP A 130 20.31 -7.20 -15.01
C ASP A 130 19.24 -7.00 -13.92
N ALA A 131 18.14 -6.31 -14.26
CA ALA A 131 16.98 -6.15 -13.39
C ALA A 131 16.35 -7.51 -13.04
N ARG A 132 16.22 -8.41 -14.02
CA ARG A 132 15.69 -9.76 -13.82
C ARG A 132 16.58 -10.58 -12.87
N GLN A 133 17.91 -10.51 -13.03
CA GLN A 133 18.83 -11.15 -12.08
C GLN A 133 18.79 -10.49 -10.70
N PHE A 134 18.61 -9.16 -10.63
CA PHE A 134 18.48 -8.45 -9.37
C PHE A 134 17.27 -8.92 -8.55
N MET A 135 16.15 -9.26 -9.20
CA MET A 135 14.97 -9.78 -8.51
C MET A 135 15.21 -11.09 -7.75
N LYS A 136 16.26 -11.87 -8.09
CA LYS A 136 16.66 -13.07 -7.34
C LYS A 136 17.10 -12.78 -5.91
N PHE A 137 17.59 -11.56 -5.63
CA PHE A 137 17.95 -11.15 -4.27
C PHE A 137 16.72 -11.05 -3.35
N LEU A 138 15.56 -10.73 -3.91
CA LEU A 138 14.30 -10.66 -3.17
C LEU A 138 13.77 -12.07 -2.91
N HIS A 139 13.65 -12.89 -3.96
CA HIS A 139 13.14 -14.25 -3.85
C HIS A 139 13.81 -15.19 -4.87
N PRO A 140 14.23 -16.41 -4.46
CA PRO A 140 15.08 -17.28 -5.26
C PRO A 140 14.42 -17.76 -6.56
N ASP A 141 13.09 -17.89 -6.57
CA ASP A 141 12.34 -18.37 -7.74
C ASP A 141 12.16 -17.31 -8.83
N LEU A 142 12.63 -16.08 -8.60
CA LEU A 142 12.56 -15.01 -9.59
C LEU A 142 13.74 -15.09 -10.58
N GLY A 143 13.69 -14.25 -11.61
CA GLY A 143 14.79 -14.10 -12.55
C GLY A 143 14.74 -15.04 -13.75
N ILE A 144 13.61 -15.74 -13.93
CA ILE A 144 13.20 -16.38 -15.17
C ILE A 144 12.35 -15.42 -16.01
N GLU A 145 12.32 -15.64 -17.32
CA GLU A 145 11.39 -14.94 -18.19
C GLU A 145 9.97 -15.46 -17.93
N LEU A 146 9.07 -14.59 -17.48
CA LEU A 146 7.67 -14.98 -17.30
C LEU A 146 7.03 -15.07 -18.69
N PRO A 147 6.22 -16.12 -18.95
CA PRO A 147 5.53 -16.25 -20.23
C PRO A 147 4.54 -15.09 -20.39
N GLU A 148 4.71 -14.32 -21.46
CA GLU A 148 3.71 -13.31 -21.85
C GLU A 148 2.46 -14.02 -22.37
N ARG A 149 1.30 -13.69 -21.81
CA ARG A 149 0.00 -14.26 -22.19
C ARG A 149 -0.84 -13.19 -22.83
N SER A 150 -1.47 -13.51 -23.96
CA SER A 150 -2.51 -12.65 -24.51
C SER A 150 -3.88 -13.15 -24.06
N TYR A 151 -4.55 -12.39 -23.21
CA TYR A 151 -5.89 -12.71 -22.71
C TYR A 151 -6.99 -12.50 -23.78
N GLY A 152 -6.74 -11.61 -24.73
CA GLY A 152 -7.62 -11.24 -25.82
C GLY A 152 -7.56 -12.12 -27.07
N ALA A 153 -6.95 -13.32 -26.98
CA ALA A 153 -6.83 -14.23 -28.13
C ALA A 153 -8.17 -14.88 -28.54
N ASP A 154 -9.05 -15.18 -27.57
CA ASP A 154 -10.41 -15.68 -27.82
C ASP A 154 -11.40 -15.07 -26.80
N CYS A 155 -12.11 -14.03 -27.21
CA CYS A 155 -13.04 -13.30 -26.35
C CYS A 155 -14.47 -13.84 -26.34
N ARG A 156 -14.69 -15.05 -26.83
CA ARG A 156 -15.99 -15.72 -26.72
C ARG A 156 -16.26 -16.07 -25.26
N ILE A 157 -17.36 -15.54 -24.73
CA ILE A 157 -17.86 -15.83 -23.38
C ILE A 157 -18.27 -17.30 -23.29
N TYR A 158 -18.94 -17.80 -24.33
CA TYR A 158 -19.42 -19.18 -24.43
C TYR A 158 -18.68 -19.94 -25.52
N THR A 159 -17.96 -20.99 -25.14
CA THR A 159 -17.15 -21.84 -26.01
C THR A 159 -17.60 -23.29 -25.85
N PRO A 160 -18.64 -23.71 -26.57
CA PRO A 160 -19.22 -25.05 -26.44
C PRO A 160 -18.28 -26.16 -26.95
N GLU A 161 -17.25 -25.80 -27.71
CA GLU A 161 -16.28 -26.75 -28.28
C GLU A 161 -15.26 -27.26 -27.24
N ASN A 162 -15.17 -26.63 -26.07
CA ASN A 162 -14.23 -27.02 -25.03
C ASN A 162 -14.77 -28.18 -24.15
N PRO A 163 -14.01 -29.26 -23.95
CA PRO A 163 -14.46 -30.42 -23.18
C PRO A 163 -14.47 -30.20 -21.66
N THR A 164 -13.76 -29.21 -21.13
CA THR A 164 -13.61 -28.99 -19.68
C THR A 164 -14.64 -28.01 -19.10
N SER A 165 -14.94 -26.93 -19.81
CA SER A 165 -15.94 -25.94 -19.40
C SER A 165 -16.40 -25.15 -20.62
N ARG A 166 -17.71 -24.89 -20.69
CA ARG A 166 -18.30 -24.07 -21.75
C ARG A 166 -18.01 -22.57 -21.59
N PHE A 167 -17.49 -22.15 -20.43
CA PHE A 167 -17.08 -20.77 -20.14
C PHE A 167 -15.60 -20.69 -19.79
N LYS A 168 -14.77 -21.53 -20.42
CA LYS A 168 -13.35 -21.68 -20.09
C LYS A 168 -12.60 -20.34 -20.07
N ASN A 169 -12.84 -19.47 -21.04
CA ASN A 169 -12.15 -18.19 -21.16
C ASN A 169 -12.51 -17.26 -19.98
N VAL A 170 -13.80 -17.19 -19.62
CA VAL A 170 -14.27 -16.40 -18.48
C VAL A 170 -13.71 -16.91 -17.16
N TYR A 171 -13.76 -18.22 -16.93
CA TYR A 171 -13.19 -18.81 -15.71
C TYR A 171 -11.68 -18.65 -15.62
N GLY A 172 -10.98 -18.72 -16.75
CA GLY A 172 -9.54 -18.49 -16.83
C GLY A 172 -9.16 -17.07 -16.40
N THR A 173 -9.90 -16.07 -16.88
CA THR A 173 -9.68 -14.66 -16.52
C THR A 173 -10.09 -14.36 -15.08
N LEU A 174 -11.29 -14.78 -14.64
CA LEU A 174 -11.80 -14.45 -13.30
C LEU A 174 -10.95 -14.97 -12.14
N PHE A 175 -10.27 -16.10 -12.33
CA PHE A 175 -9.40 -16.70 -11.32
C PHE A 175 -7.92 -16.41 -11.55
N ASP A 176 -7.61 -15.43 -12.40
CA ASP A 176 -6.24 -14.96 -12.60
C ASP A 176 -5.80 -14.00 -11.49
N GLU A 177 -4.49 -13.94 -11.25
CA GLU A 177 -3.88 -13.06 -10.25
C GLU A 177 -4.14 -11.58 -10.55
N PHE A 178 -4.27 -11.24 -11.84
CA PHE A 178 -4.50 -9.88 -12.32
C PHE A 178 -5.87 -9.34 -11.90
N VAL A 179 -6.93 -10.16 -11.89
CA VAL A 179 -8.27 -9.72 -11.45
C VAL A 179 -8.27 -9.45 -9.94
N LEU A 180 -7.63 -10.31 -9.16
CA LEU A 180 -7.49 -10.08 -7.71
C LEU A 180 -6.70 -8.80 -7.44
N ALA A 181 -5.59 -8.60 -8.15
CA ALA A 181 -4.79 -7.38 -8.04
C ALA A 181 -5.60 -6.13 -8.40
N HIS A 182 -6.43 -6.19 -9.43
CA HIS A 182 -7.34 -5.10 -9.82
C HIS A 182 -8.36 -4.78 -8.73
N ILE A 183 -9.06 -5.79 -8.19
CA ILE A 183 -10.05 -5.61 -7.13
C ILE A 183 -9.42 -4.96 -5.89
N PHE A 184 -8.29 -5.50 -5.40
CA PHE A 184 -7.61 -4.94 -4.24
C PHE A 184 -7.00 -3.57 -4.51
N GLY A 185 -6.48 -3.35 -5.71
CA GLY A 185 -5.91 -2.08 -6.15
C GLY A 185 -6.96 -0.98 -6.19
N TRP A 186 -8.11 -1.23 -6.80
CA TRP A 186 -9.23 -0.29 -6.89
C TRP A 186 -9.88 -0.05 -5.53
N TRP A 187 -10.01 -1.08 -4.70
CA TRP A 187 -10.44 -0.93 -3.31
C TRP A 187 -9.50 -0.01 -2.51
N GLY A 188 -8.19 -0.21 -2.62
CA GLY A 188 -7.19 0.66 -1.98
C GLY A 188 -7.24 2.10 -2.49
N LYS A 189 -7.33 2.30 -3.82
CA LYS A 189 -7.50 3.62 -4.45
C LYS A 189 -8.78 4.30 -3.96
N ALA A 190 -9.88 3.55 -3.80
CA ALA A 190 -11.15 4.09 -3.32
C ALA A 190 -11.04 4.64 -1.88
N ILE A 191 -10.38 3.90 -0.99
CA ILE A 191 -10.12 4.35 0.40
C ILE A 191 -9.25 5.61 0.45
N LEU A 192 -8.26 5.71 -0.45
CA LEU A 192 -7.33 6.85 -0.50
C LEU A 192 -7.99 8.12 -1.07
N ILE A 193 -8.66 7.98 -2.23
CA ILE A 193 -9.15 9.10 -3.02
C ILE A 193 -10.49 9.63 -2.50
N ARG A 194 -11.35 8.75 -1.97
CA ARG A 194 -12.66 9.07 -1.36
C ARG A 194 -13.52 10.01 -2.22
N ASN A 195 -13.34 9.98 -3.54
CA ASN A 195 -14.03 10.82 -4.51
C ASN A 195 -14.44 9.96 -5.70
N GLN A 196 -15.75 9.74 -5.85
CA GLN A 196 -16.31 8.82 -6.84
C GLN A 196 -16.08 9.29 -8.28
N PRO A 197 -16.43 10.53 -8.69
CA PRO A 197 -16.13 11.02 -10.04
C PRO A 197 -14.65 10.87 -10.41
N LEU A 198 -13.74 11.19 -9.49
CA LEU A 198 -12.30 11.08 -9.74
C LEU A 198 -11.87 9.63 -9.94
N LEU A 199 -12.42 8.68 -9.18
CA LEU A 199 -12.14 7.25 -9.36
C LEU A 199 -12.61 6.74 -10.73
N TRP A 200 -13.79 7.15 -11.19
CA TRP A 200 -14.30 6.80 -12.53
C TRP A 200 -13.41 7.33 -13.64
N VAL A 201 -12.99 8.59 -13.55
CA VAL A 201 -12.05 9.19 -14.52
C VAL A 201 -10.73 8.43 -14.53
N LEU A 202 -10.19 8.09 -13.35
CA LEU A 202 -8.96 7.31 -13.26
C LEU A 202 -9.14 5.91 -13.85
N SER A 203 -10.25 5.22 -13.58
CA SER A 203 -10.49 3.87 -14.10
C SER A 203 -10.55 3.86 -15.62
N ILE A 204 -11.34 4.76 -16.21
CA ILE A 204 -11.37 4.92 -17.67
C ILE A 204 -9.97 5.28 -18.22
N GLY A 205 -9.20 6.07 -17.48
CA GLY A 205 -7.82 6.41 -17.85
C GLY A 205 -6.85 5.22 -17.83
N PHE A 206 -7.00 4.28 -16.88
CA PHE A 206 -6.21 3.04 -16.83
C PHE A 206 -6.56 2.14 -18.03
N GLU A 207 -7.84 1.94 -18.33
CA GLU A 207 -8.26 1.19 -19.53
C GLU A 207 -7.71 1.79 -20.83
N LEU A 208 -7.75 3.12 -20.94
CA LEU A 208 -7.21 3.80 -22.12
C LEU A 208 -5.70 3.59 -22.25
N MET A 209 -4.98 3.56 -21.12
CA MET A 209 -3.55 3.29 -21.07
C MET A 209 -3.26 1.87 -21.56
N GLU A 210 -3.98 0.88 -21.05
CA GLU A 210 -3.82 -0.53 -21.44
C GLU A 210 -4.15 -0.74 -22.92
N PHE A 211 -5.27 -0.17 -23.40
CA PHE A 211 -5.62 -0.21 -24.81
C PHE A 211 -4.54 0.42 -25.70
N THR A 212 -3.94 1.52 -25.25
CA THR A 212 -2.86 2.20 -25.99
C THR A 212 -1.58 1.36 -26.02
N PHE A 213 -1.22 0.72 -24.90
CA PHE A 213 0.04 -0.01 -24.72
C PHE A 213 -0.04 -1.52 -25.02
N ARG A 214 -1.19 -2.06 -25.43
CA ARG A 214 -1.34 -3.47 -25.84
C ARG A 214 -0.38 -3.96 -26.92
N HIS A 215 0.17 -3.04 -27.71
CA HIS A 215 1.17 -3.35 -28.74
C HIS A 215 2.59 -3.50 -28.17
N MET A 216 2.86 -2.93 -26.99
CA MET A 216 4.15 -3.06 -26.31
C MET A 216 4.19 -4.26 -25.38
N LEU A 217 3.06 -4.62 -24.77
CA LEU A 217 2.91 -5.71 -23.81
C LEU A 217 1.68 -6.55 -24.18
N PRO A 218 1.86 -7.80 -24.64
CA PRO A 218 0.75 -8.69 -25.01
C PRO A 218 -0.24 -8.97 -23.86
N ASN A 219 0.23 -8.84 -22.61
CA ASN A 219 -0.60 -8.99 -21.41
C ASN A 219 -1.73 -7.96 -21.34
N PHE A 220 -1.55 -6.75 -21.87
CA PHE A 220 -2.60 -5.72 -21.90
C PHE A 220 -3.61 -5.90 -23.05
N ASN A 221 -3.41 -6.92 -23.88
CA ASN A 221 -4.43 -7.28 -24.87
C ASN A 221 -5.48 -8.15 -24.19
N GLU A 222 -6.48 -7.49 -23.62
CA GLU A 222 -7.58 -8.11 -22.87
C GLU A 222 -8.87 -8.13 -23.69
N CYS A 223 -9.89 -8.82 -23.18
CA CYS A 223 -11.18 -8.89 -23.83
C CYS A 223 -12.04 -7.67 -23.53
N TRP A 224 -12.89 -7.29 -24.49
CA TRP A 224 -13.79 -6.13 -24.31
C TRP A 224 -14.67 -6.21 -23.05
N TRP A 225 -15.06 -7.42 -22.66
CA TRP A 225 -15.89 -7.65 -21.47
C TRP A 225 -15.08 -7.64 -20.18
N ASP A 226 -13.77 -7.85 -20.23
CA ASP A 226 -12.86 -7.73 -19.09
C ASP A 226 -12.73 -6.24 -18.73
N SER A 227 -12.19 -5.47 -19.67
CA SER A 227 -11.99 -4.02 -19.56
C SER A 227 -13.27 -3.25 -19.18
N ILE A 228 -14.42 -3.59 -19.78
CA ILE A 228 -15.68 -2.87 -19.51
C ILE A 228 -16.38 -3.38 -18.26
N ILE A 229 -16.54 -4.71 -18.11
CA ILE A 229 -17.41 -5.26 -17.07
C ILE A 229 -16.63 -5.52 -15.79
N LEU A 230 -15.43 -6.11 -15.88
CA LEU A 230 -14.61 -6.44 -14.73
C LEU A 230 -13.87 -5.20 -14.21
N ASP A 231 -13.22 -4.45 -15.08
CA ASP A 231 -12.36 -3.35 -14.63
C ASP A 231 -13.12 -2.04 -14.44
N ILE A 232 -13.90 -1.58 -15.43
CA ILE A 232 -14.70 -0.35 -15.27
C ILE A 232 -15.90 -0.57 -14.33
N LEU A 233 -16.70 -1.61 -14.52
CA LEU A 233 -17.95 -1.73 -13.76
C LEU A 233 -17.74 -2.34 -12.37
N ILE A 234 -17.11 -3.51 -12.27
CA ILE A 234 -17.02 -4.23 -10.99
C ILE A 234 -16.04 -3.52 -10.04
N CYS A 235 -14.83 -3.18 -10.50
CA CYS A 235 -13.84 -2.57 -9.62
C CYS A 235 -14.23 -1.15 -9.15
N ASN A 236 -14.90 -0.33 -9.98
CA ASN A 236 -15.44 0.96 -9.52
C ASN A 236 -16.69 0.81 -8.66
N TRP A 237 -17.51 -0.23 -8.87
CA TRP A 237 -18.70 -0.46 -8.05
C TRP A 237 -18.34 -0.83 -6.62
N PHE A 238 -17.28 -1.61 -6.40
CA PHE A 238 -16.77 -1.89 -5.05
C PHE A 238 -16.34 -0.62 -4.30
N GLY A 239 -15.91 0.43 -5.02
CA GLY A 239 -15.62 1.74 -4.44
C GLY A 239 -16.84 2.51 -3.93
N LYS A 240 -18.07 2.15 -4.34
CA LYS A 240 -19.32 2.82 -3.89
C LYS A 240 -19.82 2.37 -2.52
N ILE A 241 -19.27 1.30 -1.95
CA ILE A 241 -19.77 0.68 -0.70
C ILE A 241 -19.26 1.44 0.56
N TYR A 242 -18.57 2.57 0.38
CA TYR A 242 -18.10 3.44 1.47
C TYR A 242 -18.46 4.91 1.28
#